data_AF-A0A5N7IUT7-F1
#
_entry.id   AF-A0A5N7IUT7-F1
#
_cell.length_a   1.000
_cell.length_b   1.000
_cell.length_c   1.000
_cell.angle_alpha   90.00
_cell.angle_beta   90.00
_cell.angle_gamma   90.00
#
_symmetry.space_group_name_H-M   'P 1'
#
loop_
_entity.id
_entity.type
_entity.pdbx_description
1 polymer ?
#
loop_
_entity_poly.entity_id
_entity_poly.type
_entity_poly.pdbx_seq_one_letter_code
_entity_poly.pdbx_strand_id
1 'polypeptide(L)'
;MKKIKLFCIPYAACPGMNYSKWQQYLHQSIEVYPVELPGRGNRFGLPLLQSMQDTVNDIYNQIKDHLDEEPYAIFGYCMGSYIGYELAHKIINFNHNPPIHMFFCAKEAPHIKRKYDILLHKLPDEYFKAAIAITGGAPKEILEDEEMFNMFLPILRADYKITENYKYCEKPNKLMCDITTLYAKDDIYTINEINAWKIHTSGKFSMHEFVGGHLFINSEPEGIINIINNSIGEN
;
A
#
# COMPACT_ATOMS: atom_id res chain seq x y z
N MET A 1 -8.00 24.73 11.81
CA MET A 1 -8.40 23.98 10.61
C MET A 1 -8.44 22.51 10.99
N LYS A 2 -9.43 21.77 10.50
CA LYS A 2 -9.50 20.32 10.71
C LYS A 2 -8.37 19.68 9.92
N LYS A 3 -7.57 18.82 10.54
CA LYS A 3 -6.45 18.15 9.86
C LYS A 3 -6.94 16.86 9.22
N ILE A 4 -6.61 16.64 7.96
CA ILE A 4 -6.87 15.38 7.28
C ILE A 4 -5.77 14.39 7.67
N LYS A 5 -6.15 13.27 8.26
CA LYS A 5 -5.20 12.19 8.60
C LYS A 5 -4.89 11.38 7.33
N LEU A 6 -3.62 11.12 7.04
CA LEU A 6 -3.19 10.28 5.94
C LEU A 6 -2.57 8.98 6.48
N PHE A 7 -3.35 7.90 6.48
CA PHE A 7 -2.84 6.59 6.90
C PHE A 7 -2.01 5.96 5.78
N CYS A 8 -0.70 5.82 6.00
CA CYS A 8 0.24 5.31 5.00
C CYS A 8 0.59 3.83 5.27
N ILE A 9 0.19 2.96 4.35
CA ILE A 9 0.39 1.51 4.43
C ILE A 9 1.54 1.12 3.49
N PRO A 10 2.64 0.55 4.01
CA PRO A 10 3.84 0.28 3.25
C PRO A 10 3.69 -0.90 2.27
N TYR A 11 4.64 -0.99 1.35
CA TYR A 11 4.90 -2.20 0.57
C TYR A 11 5.64 -3.26 1.40
N ALA A 12 5.85 -4.44 0.80
CA ALA A 12 6.45 -5.59 1.46
C ALA A 12 7.78 -5.24 2.14
N ALA A 13 7.95 -5.71 3.38
CA ALA A 13 9.10 -5.51 4.27
C ALA A 13 9.49 -4.07 4.60
N CYS A 14 8.89 -3.06 3.97
CA CYS A 14 9.21 -1.66 4.21
C CYS A 14 8.66 -1.20 5.57
N PRO A 15 9.50 -0.59 6.44
CA PRO A 15 9.03 0.04 7.66
C PRO A 15 8.03 1.17 7.36
N GLY A 16 6.88 1.14 8.02
CA GLY A 16 5.86 2.18 7.91
C GLY A 16 6.42 3.54 8.28
N MET A 17 7.26 3.61 9.32
CA MET A 17 7.89 4.85 9.79
C MET A 17 8.66 5.62 8.69
N ASN A 18 9.03 4.99 7.57
CA ASN A 18 9.61 5.68 6.41
C ASN A 18 8.71 6.81 5.86
N TYR A 19 7.40 6.74 6.05
CA TYR A 19 6.46 7.79 5.65
C TYR A 19 6.48 9.02 6.56
N SER A 20 7.05 8.93 7.77
CA SER A 20 7.11 10.08 8.71
C SER A 20 7.82 11.29 8.09
N LYS A 21 8.83 11.04 7.25
CA LYS A 21 9.60 12.08 6.54
C LYS A 21 8.77 12.88 5.53
N TRP A 22 7.58 12.41 5.16
CA TRP A 22 6.68 13.12 4.26
C TRP A 22 5.99 14.31 4.93
N GLN A 23 5.87 14.32 6.26
CA GLN A 23 5.17 15.37 6.99
C GLN A 23 5.67 16.79 6.67
N GLN A 24 6.99 16.94 6.45
CA GLN A 24 7.61 18.23 6.16
C GLN A 24 7.31 18.76 4.74
N TYR A 25 6.80 17.91 3.84
CA TYR A 25 6.50 18.24 2.45
C TYR A 25 5.00 18.20 2.14
N LEU A 26 4.21 17.63 3.05
CA LEU A 26 2.76 17.62 2.96
C LEU A 26 2.19 19.00 3.30
N HIS A 27 1.03 19.31 2.72
CA HIS A 27 0.28 20.51 3.03
C HIS A 27 -0.03 20.57 4.54
N GLN A 28 -0.06 21.78 5.14
CA GLN A 28 -0.23 21.97 6.58
C GLN A 28 -1.54 21.42 7.15
N SER A 29 -2.56 21.20 6.30
CA SER A 29 -3.82 20.56 6.68
C SER A 29 -3.76 19.04 6.65
N ILE A 30 -2.64 18.42 6.25
CA ILE A 30 -2.47 16.97 6.18
C ILE A 30 -1.50 16.51 7.27
N GLU A 31 -1.91 15.50 8.04
CA GLU A 31 -1.09 14.86 9.06
C GLU A 31 -0.82 13.41 8.67
N VAL A 32 0.45 13.03 8.55
CA VAL A 32 0.83 11.67 8.17
C VAL A 32 0.72 10.73 9.37
N TYR A 33 0.07 9.58 9.17
CA TYR A 33 -0.05 8.49 10.14
C TYR A 33 0.57 7.23 9.53
N PRO A 34 1.86 6.97 9.78
CA PRO A 34 2.51 5.75 9.33
C PRO A 34 1.88 4.52 9.99
N VAL A 35 1.49 3.52 9.19
CA VAL A 35 1.02 2.23 9.68
C VAL A 35 2.20 1.25 9.72
N GLU A 36 2.49 0.70 10.90
CA GLU A 36 3.60 -0.23 11.09
C GLU A 36 3.08 -1.66 11.25
N LEU A 37 3.58 -2.56 10.41
CA LEU A 37 3.23 -3.98 10.45
C LEU A 37 4.23 -4.77 11.32
N PRO A 38 3.82 -5.90 11.92
CA PRO A 38 4.70 -6.73 12.74
C PRO A 38 6.00 -7.15 12.03
N GLY A 39 7.07 -7.31 12.81
CA GLY A 39 8.37 -7.78 12.34
C GLY A 39 9.29 -6.70 11.79
N ARG A 40 8.88 -5.43 11.79
CA ARG A 40 9.66 -4.30 11.25
C ARG A 40 9.45 -3.01 12.03
N GLY A 41 10.37 -2.07 11.83
CA GLY A 41 10.37 -0.78 12.52
C GLY A 41 10.22 -0.94 14.04
N ASN A 42 9.32 -0.16 14.64
CA ASN A 42 9.05 -0.21 16.08
C ASN A 42 8.29 -1.46 16.54
N ARG A 43 7.84 -2.30 15.60
CA ARG A 43 7.14 -3.57 15.86
C ARG A 43 8.02 -4.77 15.52
N PHE A 44 9.34 -4.56 15.45
CA PHE A 44 10.32 -5.63 15.35
C PHE A 44 10.19 -6.58 16.56
N GLY A 45 10.24 -7.88 16.30
CA GLY A 45 10.05 -8.93 17.32
C GLY A 45 8.61 -9.40 17.53
N LEU A 46 7.59 -8.71 16.99
CA LEU A 46 6.23 -9.24 16.96
C LEU A 46 6.07 -10.33 15.87
N PRO A 47 5.22 -11.34 16.09
CA PRO A 47 4.99 -12.41 15.11
C PRO A 47 4.51 -11.89 13.74
N LEU A 48 5.07 -12.44 12.67
CA LEU A 48 4.68 -12.10 11.30
C LEU A 48 3.28 -12.60 10.98
N LEU A 49 2.46 -11.72 10.40
CA LEU A 49 1.11 -12.03 9.94
C LEU A 49 1.16 -12.97 8.73
N GLN A 50 0.12 -13.77 8.57
CA GLN A 50 0.11 -14.86 7.58
C GLN A 50 -1.05 -14.78 6.57
N SER A 51 -2.00 -13.87 6.77
CA SER A 51 -3.17 -13.70 5.92
C SER A 51 -3.58 -12.23 5.77
N MET A 52 -4.24 -11.89 4.67
CA MET A 52 -4.78 -10.54 4.44
C MET A 52 -5.77 -10.14 5.55
N GLN A 53 -6.57 -11.09 6.03
CA GLN A 53 -7.54 -10.84 7.09
C GLN A 53 -6.87 -10.43 8.40
N ASP A 54 -5.82 -11.15 8.81
CA ASP A 54 -5.07 -10.82 10.03
C ASP A 54 -4.40 -9.46 9.91
N THR A 55 -3.82 -9.16 8.73
CA THR A 55 -3.21 -7.87 8.42
C THR A 55 -4.19 -6.72 8.52
N VAL A 56 -5.37 -6.86 7.92
CA VAL A 56 -6.39 -5.81 7.97
C VAL A 56 -6.96 -5.67 9.40
N ASN A 57 -7.09 -6.75 10.15
CA ASN A 57 -7.52 -6.70 11.55
C ASN A 57 -6.50 -5.99 12.45
N ASP A 58 -5.22 -6.30 12.30
CA ASP A 58 -4.14 -5.66 13.03
C ASP A 58 -4.11 -4.15 12.75
N ILE A 59 -4.14 -3.74 11.48
CA ILE A 59 -4.14 -2.33 11.11
C ILE A 59 -5.41 -1.61 11.57
N TYR A 60 -6.59 -2.22 11.42
CA TYR A 60 -7.83 -1.65 11.93
C TYR A 60 -7.74 -1.34 13.43
N ASN A 61 -7.16 -2.26 14.23
CA ASN A 61 -6.96 -2.02 15.66
C ASN A 61 -5.96 -0.88 15.95
N GLN A 62 -5.01 -0.61 15.06
CA GLN A 62 -4.09 0.52 15.20
C GLN A 62 -4.78 1.87 14.97
N ILE A 63 -5.79 1.93 14.09
CA ILE A 63 -6.33 3.22 13.60
C ILE A 63 -7.78 3.51 14.03
N LYS A 64 -8.53 2.52 14.51
CA LYS A 64 -9.99 2.63 14.73
C LYS A 64 -10.41 3.83 15.60
N ASP A 65 -9.62 4.17 16.61
CA ASP A 65 -9.92 5.26 17.54
C ASP A 65 -9.68 6.65 16.91
N HIS A 66 -9.20 6.70 15.66
CA HIS A 66 -8.89 7.92 14.94
C HIS A 66 -9.80 8.19 13.74
N LEU A 67 -10.77 7.31 13.45
CA LEU A 67 -11.55 7.31 12.20
C LEU A 67 -12.70 8.32 12.16
N ASP A 68 -13.26 8.69 13.31
CA ASP A 68 -14.55 9.42 13.35
C ASP A 68 -14.45 10.90 13.72
N GLU A 69 -13.31 11.33 14.26
CA GLU A 69 -13.11 12.71 14.74
C GLU A 69 -12.86 13.70 13.60
N GLU A 70 -12.02 13.28 12.65
CA GLU A 70 -11.45 14.11 11.58
C GLU A 70 -11.49 13.34 10.25
N PRO A 71 -11.62 14.03 9.11
CA PRO A 71 -11.54 13.39 7.80
C PRO A 71 -10.18 12.71 7.62
N TYR A 72 -10.15 11.62 6.86
CA TYR A 72 -8.93 10.89 6.61
C TYR A 72 -8.87 10.28 5.22
N ALA A 73 -7.65 10.06 4.74
CA ALA A 73 -7.33 9.37 3.51
C ALA A 73 -6.43 8.16 3.80
N ILE A 74 -6.42 7.20 2.88
CA ILE A 74 -5.55 6.01 2.95
C ILE A 74 -4.61 6.03 1.75
N PHE A 75 -3.31 5.96 2.01
CA PHE A 75 -2.27 5.74 1.02
C PHE A 75 -1.76 4.31 1.12
N GLY A 76 -1.85 3.55 0.04
CA GLY A 76 -1.33 2.18 -0.03
C GLY A 76 -0.35 2.03 -1.18
N TYR A 77 0.81 1.41 -0.91
CA TYR A 77 1.81 1.11 -1.94
C TYR A 77 2.01 -0.39 -2.12
N CYS A 78 1.89 -0.87 -3.37
CA CYS A 78 1.95 -2.29 -3.73
C CYS A 78 1.02 -3.15 -2.86
N MET A 79 1.56 -3.94 -1.93
CA MET A 79 0.80 -4.70 -0.94
C MET A 79 -0.15 -3.81 -0.12
N GLY A 80 0.30 -2.61 0.23
CA GLY A 80 -0.51 -1.62 0.95
C GLY A 80 -1.77 -1.21 0.21
N SER A 81 -1.81 -1.30 -1.13
CA SER A 81 -3.00 -0.99 -1.92
C SER A 81 -4.13 -2.00 -1.67
N TYR A 82 -3.81 -3.29 -1.62
CA TYR A 82 -4.80 -4.32 -1.29
C TYR A 82 -5.25 -4.27 0.16
N ILE A 83 -4.30 -4.03 1.07
CA ILE A 83 -4.62 -3.86 2.49
C ILE A 83 -5.55 -2.66 2.68
N GLY A 84 -5.23 -1.51 2.07
CA GLY A 84 -6.04 -0.30 2.16
C GLY A 84 -7.44 -0.50 1.64
N TYR A 85 -7.60 -1.19 0.50
CA TYR A 85 -8.90 -1.54 -0.08
C TYR A 85 -9.75 -2.38 0.87
N GLU A 86 -9.20 -3.48 1.41
CA GLU A 86 -9.91 -4.34 2.36
C GLU A 86 -10.19 -3.63 3.68
N LEU A 87 -9.28 -2.78 4.15
CA LEU A 87 -9.43 -1.96 5.34
C LEU A 87 -10.58 -0.97 5.20
N ALA A 88 -10.71 -0.28 4.07
CA ALA A 88 -11.81 0.65 3.83
C ALA A 88 -13.18 -0.05 3.90
N HIS A 89 -13.30 -1.24 3.31
CA HIS A 89 -14.53 -2.03 3.44
C HIS A 89 -14.78 -2.51 4.87
N LYS A 90 -13.73 -2.92 5.61
CA LYS A 90 -13.86 -3.29 7.02
C LYS A 90 -14.35 -2.11 7.87
N ILE A 91 -13.76 -0.93 7.70
CA ILE A 91 -14.15 0.30 8.40
C ILE A 91 -15.66 0.56 8.22
N ILE A 92 -16.13 0.55 6.96
CA ILE A 92 -17.55 0.77 6.64
C ILE A 92 -18.45 -0.28 7.30
N ASN A 93 -18.03 -1.56 7.28
CA ASN A 93 -18.79 -2.65 7.92
C ASN A 93 -18.87 -2.50 9.45
N PHE A 94 -17.95 -1.76 10.07
CA PHE A 94 -17.97 -1.43 11.49
C PHE A 94 -18.65 -0.07 11.79
N ASN A 95 -19.32 0.53 10.79
CA ASN A 95 -20.06 1.80 10.87
C ASN A 95 -19.21 3.02 11.23
N HIS A 96 -17.90 2.99 10.96
CA HIS A 96 -17.07 4.19 11.02
C HIS A 96 -17.25 5.06 9.77
N ASN A 97 -16.86 6.32 9.88
CA ASN A 97 -16.81 7.22 8.72
C ASN A 97 -15.89 6.62 7.64
N PRO A 98 -16.29 6.64 6.35
CA PRO A 98 -15.44 6.18 5.26
C PRO A 98 -14.27 7.15 5.01
N PRO A 99 -13.17 6.70 4.36
CA PRO A 99 -12.12 7.62 3.92
C PRO A 99 -12.70 8.64 2.94
N ILE A 100 -12.13 9.85 2.88
CA ILE A 100 -12.48 10.85 1.87
C ILE A 100 -11.76 10.60 0.54
N HIS A 101 -10.58 9.98 0.60
CA HIS A 101 -9.73 9.70 -0.55
C HIS A 101 -8.90 8.44 -0.34
N MET A 102 -8.62 7.71 -1.42
CA MET A 102 -7.70 6.58 -1.41
C MET A 102 -6.66 6.69 -2.53
N PHE A 103 -5.41 6.44 -2.19
CA PHE A 103 -4.29 6.38 -3.13
C PHE A 103 -3.84 4.92 -3.25
N PHE A 104 -3.93 4.36 -4.45
CA PHE A 104 -3.46 3.00 -4.75
C PHE A 104 -2.27 3.08 -5.69
N CYS A 105 -1.10 2.68 -5.19
CA CYS A 105 0.15 2.81 -5.93
C CYS A 105 0.72 1.44 -6.29
N ALA A 106 1.32 1.33 -7.47
CA ALA A 106 2.12 0.17 -7.91
C ALA A 106 1.40 -1.19 -7.72
N LYS A 107 0.09 -1.26 -8.01
CA LYS A 107 -0.69 -2.50 -7.87
C LYS A 107 -1.90 -2.52 -8.81
N GLU A 108 -2.11 -3.63 -9.50
CA GLU A 108 -3.31 -3.93 -10.26
C GLU A 108 -4.58 -3.90 -9.38
N ALA A 109 -5.74 -3.66 -9.97
CA ALA A 109 -7.00 -3.69 -9.24
C ALA A 109 -7.30 -5.10 -8.66
N PRO A 110 -7.99 -5.22 -7.50
CA PRO A 110 -8.03 -6.46 -6.72
C PRO A 110 -8.75 -7.62 -7.45
N HIS A 111 -9.68 -7.31 -8.35
CA HIS A 111 -10.41 -8.29 -9.17
C HIS A 111 -9.62 -8.81 -10.38
N ILE A 112 -8.48 -8.20 -10.71
CA ILE A 112 -7.61 -8.67 -11.78
C ILE A 112 -6.92 -9.94 -11.32
N LYS A 113 -7.01 -10.99 -12.14
CA LYS A 113 -6.33 -12.25 -11.86
C LYS A 113 -4.83 -12.08 -12.08
N ARG A 114 -4.04 -12.73 -11.21
CA ARG A 114 -2.60 -12.80 -11.39
C ARG A 114 -2.25 -13.37 -12.76
N LYS A 115 -1.25 -12.76 -13.38
CA LYS A 115 -0.72 -13.18 -14.69
C LYS A 115 0.00 -14.53 -14.66
N TYR A 116 0.53 -14.90 -13.49
CA TYR A 116 1.33 -16.12 -13.30
C TYR A 116 0.85 -16.90 -12.07
N ASP A 117 0.74 -18.22 -12.22
CA ASP A 117 0.38 -19.15 -11.14
C ASP A 117 1.55 -19.45 -10.18
N ILE A 118 2.77 -19.04 -10.55
CA ILE A 118 3.97 -19.24 -9.73
C ILE A 118 3.88 -18.39 -8.47
N LEU A 119 3.94 -19.05 -7.31
CA LEU A 119 3.96 -18.41 -5.99
C LEU A 119 5.41 -18.18 -5.57
N LEU A 120 5.87 -16.93 -5.65
CA LEU A 120 7.24 -16.54 -5.30
C LEU A 120 7.59 -16.91 -3.87
N HIS A 121 6.67 -16.77 -2.90
CA HIS A 121 6.92 -17.14 -1.51
C HIS A 121 7.20 -18.64 -1.28
N LYS A 122 6.98 -19.50 -2.28
CA LYS A 122 7.29 -20.94 -2.24
C LYS A 122 8.57 -21.31 -2.98
N LEU A 123 9.16 -20.39 -3.74
CA LEU A 123 10.43 -20.64 -4.41
C LEU A 123 11.56 -20.80 -3.39
N PRO A 124 12.64 -21.54 -3.70
CA PRO A 124 13.88 -21.49 -2.93
C PRO A 124 14.42 -20.05 -2.85
N ASP A 125 15.21 -19.74 -1.81
CA ASP A 125 15.64 -18.37 -1.49
C ASP A 125 16.33 -17.66 -2.65
N GLU A 126 17.24 -18.33 -3.36
CA GLU A 126 17.93 -17.77 -4.54
C GLU A 126 16.98 -17.35 -5.66
N TYR A 127 15.99 -18.20 -5.96
CA TYR A 127 14.99 -17.90 -6.99
C TYR A 127 13.99 -16.84 -6.55
N PHE A 128 13.66 -16.81 -5.25
CA PHE A 128 12.85 -15.74 -4.68
C PHE A 128 13.58 -14.40 -4.79
N LYS A 129 14.85 -14.33 -4.38
CA LYS A 129 15.72 -13.16 -4.49
C LYS A 129 15.81 -12.65 -5.93
N ALA A 130 16.07 -13.55 -6.87
CA ALA A 130 16.15 -13.20 -8.30
C ALA A 130 14.81 -12.66 -8.83
N ALA A 131 13.68 -13.27 -8.46
CA ALA A 131 12.36 -12.83 -8.91
C ALA A 131 11.99 -11.45 -8.37
N ILE A 132 12.25 -11.18 -7.08
CA ILE A 132 11.97 -9.86 -6.50
C ILE A 132 12.93 -8.79 -7.04
N ALA A 133 14.17 -9.14 -7.38
CA ALA A 133 15.10 -8.21 -8.03
C ALA A 133 14.61 -7.75 -9.41
N ILE A 134 14.07 -8.68 -10.21
CA ILE A 134 13.52 -8.38 -11.55
C ILE A 134 12.27 -7.50 -11.46
N THR A 135 11.42 -7.76 -10.46
CA THR A 135 10.13 -7.07 -10.30
C THR A 135 10.21 -5.79 -9.48
N GLY A 136 11.39 -5.43 -8.95
CA GLY A 136 11.55 -4.31 -8.04
C GLY A 136 10.85 -4.53 -6.69
N GLY A 137 10.75 -5.77 -6.22
CA GLY A 137 10.10 -6.11 -4.95
C GLY A 137 10.84 -5.65 -3.69
N ALA A 138 12.12 -5.27 -3.82
CA ALA A 138 12.94 -4.73 -2.75
C ALA A 138 13.99 -3.73 -3.31
N PRO A 139 14.43 -2.74 -2.50
CA PRO A 139 15.55 -1.87 -2.83
C PRO A 139 16.82 -2.64 -3.18
N LYS A 140 17.60 -2.10 -4.12
CA LYS A 140 18.83 -2.72 -4.62
C LYS A 140 19.85 -2.93 -3.49
N GLU A 141 19.92 -1.99 -2.56
CA GLU A 141 20.80 -2.01 -1.39
C GLU A 141 20.52 -3.21 -0.49
N ILE A 142 19.24 -3.62 -0.35
CA ILE A 142 18.86 -4.82 0.40
C ILE A 142 19.20 -6.09 -0.38
N LEU A 143 19.11 -6.06 -1.71
CA LEU A 143 19.36 -7.22 -2.56
C LEU A 143 20.86 -7.54 -2.71
N GLU A 144 21.71 -6.51 -2.71
CA GLU A 144 23.16 -6.65 -2.90
C GLU A 144 23.90 -7.00 -1.61
N ASP A 145 23.29 -6.79 -0.45
CA ASP A 145 23.83 -7.17 0.86
C ASP A 145 23.18 -8.48 1.35
N GLU A 146 23.97 -9.57 1.41
CA GLU A 146 23.46 -10.88 1.83
C GLU A 146 22.99 -10.92 3.28
N GLU A 147 23.68 -10.22 4.19
CA GLU A 147 23.31 -10.20 5.60
C GLU A 147 21.99 -9.45 5.79
N MET A 148 21.86 -8.29 5.12
CA MET A 148 20.63 -7.51 5.11
C MET A 148 19.49 -8.29 4.46
N PHE A 149 19.71 -8.91 3.31
CA PHE A 149 18.70 -9.73 2.64
C PHE A 149 18.19 -10.85 3.55
N ASN A 150 19.10 -11.59 4.19
CA ASN A 150 18.75 -12.69 5.08
C ASN A 150 17.95 -12.23 6.31
N MET A 151 18.23 -11.02 6.81
CA MET A 151 17.44 -10.41 7.89
C MET A 151 16.00 -10.09 7.45
N PHE A 152 15.80 -9.58 6.23
CA PHE A 152 14.47 -9.23 5.71
C PHE A 152 13.72 -10.41 5.08
N LEU A 153 14.41 -11.49 4.71
CA LEU A 153 13.86 -12.62 3.98
C LEU A 153 12.60 -13.22 4.64
N PRO A 154 12.53 -13.47 5.97
CA PRO A 154 11.31 -13.97 6.60
C PRO A 154 10.11 -13.01 6.45
N ILE A 155 10.37 -11.71 6.54
CA ILE A 155 9.35 -10.65 6.43
C ILE A 155 8.86 -10.57 4.99
N LEU A 156 9.78 -10.53 4.03
CA LEU A 156 9.47 -10.55 2.59
C LEU A 156 8.62 -11.79 2.25
N ARG A 157 9.02 -12.99 2.70
CA ARG A 157 8.25 -14.21 2.44
C ARG A 157 6.84 -14.15 3.04
N ALA A 158 6.67 -13.62 4.25
CA ALA A 158 5.36 -13.48 4.86
C ALA A 158 4.47 -12.48 4.09
N ASP A 159 5.01 -11.33 3.71
CA ASP A 159 4.29 -10.28 2.99
C ASP A 159 3.91 -10.73 1.55
N TYR A 160 4.82 -11.40 0.84
CA TYR A 160 4.51 -12.04 -0.44
C TYR A 160 3.45 -13.13 -0.27
N LYS A 161 3.55 -13.98 0.76
CA LYS A 161 2.52 -15.00 1.04
C LYS A 161 1.14 -14.38 1.25
N ILE A 162 1.03 -13.25 1.95
CA ILE A 162 -0.25 -12.55 2.16
C ILE A 162 -0.86 -12.09 0.83
N THR A 163 -0.06 -11.41 0.01
CA THR A 163 -0.55 -10.85 -1.27
C THR A 163 -0.80 -11.92 -2.33
N GLU A 164 0.06 -12.94 -2.40
CA GLU A 164 -0.03 -14.00 -3.38
C GLU A 164 -1.19 -14.97 -3.13
N ASN A 165 -1.60 -15.14 -1.87
CA ASN A 165 -2.77 -15.93 -1.48
C ASN A 165 -4.04 -15.07 -1.32
N TYR A 166 -3.98 -13.76 -1.56
CA TYR A 166 -5.15 -12.91 -1.52
C TYR A 166 -6.15 -13.34 -2.60
N LYS A 167 -7.38 -13.58 -2.18
CA LYS A 167 -8.51 -13.93 -3.05
C LYS A 167 -9.52 -12.81 -2.96
N TYR A 168 -9.71 -12.11 -4.07
CA TYR A 168 -10.74 -11.09 -4.16
C TYR A 168 -12.13 -11.71 -4.00
N CYS A 169 -12.90 -11.08 -3.13
CA CYS A 169 -14.33 -11.32 -2.98
C CYS A 169 -15.05 -10.03 -3.39
N GLU A 170 -16.01 -10.16 -4.30
CA GLU A 170 -16.82 -9.02 -4.75
C GLU A 170 -17.53 -8.36 -3.57
N LYS A 171 -17.46 -7.03 -3.51
CA LYS A 171 -18.06 -6.23 -2.46
C LYS A 171 -19.43 -5.75 -2.92
N PRO A 172 -20.44 -5.72 -2.03
CA PRO A 172 -21.80 -5.35 -2.42
C PRO A 172 -21.92 -3.88 -2.86
N ASN A 173 -21.05 -3.01 -2.35
CA ASN A 173 -21.05 -1.59 -2.62
C ASN A 173 -19.65 -1.13 -3.05
N LYS A 174 -19.61 -0.15 -3.96
CA LYS A 174 -18.39 0.60 -4.27
C LYS A 174 -18.02 1.52 -3.10
N LEU A 175 -16.77 1.91 -3.03
CA LEU A 175 -16.32 2.97 -2.13
C LEU A 175 -16.86 4.32 -2.63
N MET A 176 -17.34 5.16 -1.71
CA MET A 176 -17.86 6.49 -2.07
C MET A 176 -16.76 7.57 -2.18
N CYS A 177 -15.54 7.24 -1.75
CA CYS A 177 -14.40 8.14 -1.72
C CYS A 177 -13.78 8.32 -3.11
N ASP A 178 -13.06 9.42 -3.30
CA ASP A 178 -12.25 9.59 -4.51
C ASP A 178 -11.09 8.57 -4.51
N ILE A 179 -10.71 8.06 -5.69
CA ILE A 179 -9.57 7.15 -5.87
C ILE A 179 -8.57 7.80 -6.82
N THR A 180 -7.31 7.86 -6.40
CA THR A 180 -6.18 8.18 -7.27
C THR A 180 -5.27 6.96 -7.39
N THR A 181 -4.97 6.53 -8.61
CA THR A 181 -3.96 5.50 -8.86
C THR A 181 -2.65 6.12 -9.34
N LEU A 182 -1.54 5.57 -8.85
CA LEU A 182 -0.19 5.97 -9.24
C LEU A 182 0.55 4.73 -9.73
N TYR A 183 1.12 4.78 -10.93
CA TYR A 183 1.86 3.67 -11.52
C TYR A 183 3.08 4.18 -12.27
N ALA A 184 4.04 3.31 -12.53
CA ALA A 184 5.19 3.65 -13.36
C ALA A 184 5.17 2.88 -14.67
N LYS A 185 5.69 3.51 -15.72
CA LYS A 185 5.66 2.99 -17.09
C LYS A 185 6.42 1.67 -17.26
N ASP A 186 7.52 1.50 -16.53
CA ASP A 186 8.37 0.30 -16.60
C ASP A 186 8.06 -0.70 -15.47
N ASP A 187 6.94 -0.51 -14.75
CA ASP A 187 6.41 -1.50 -13.78
C ASP A 187 5.78 -2.70 -14.52
N ILE A 188 5.61 -3.82 -13.81
CA ILE A 188 5.09 -5.07 -14.34
C ILE A 188 3.59 -5.03 -14.67
N TYR A 189 2.88 -4.03 -14.13
CA TYR A 189 1.44 -3.86 -14.30
C TYR A 189 1.13 -2.95 -15.48
N THR A 190 0.18 -3.37 -16.30
CA THR A 190 -0.27 -2.61 -17.46
C THR A 190 -1.19 -1.47 -17.06
N ILE A 191 -1.26 -0.43 -17.89
CA ILE A 191 -2.20 0.69 -17.72
C ILE A 191 -3.66 0.22 -17.57
N ASN A 192 -4.06 -0.86 -18.24
CA ASN A 192 -5.42 -1.39 -18.14
C ASN A 192 -5.70 -2.00 -16.76
N GLU A 193 -4.73 -2.72 -16.20
CA GLU A 193 -4.83 -3.32 -14.86
C GLU A 193 -4.88 -2.26 -13.76
N ILE A 194 -4.17 -1.15 -13.94
CA ILE A 194 -4.22 0.01 -13.05
C ILE A 194 -5.54 0.78 -13.21
N ASN A 195 -5.95 1.08 -14.45
CA ASN A 195 -7.20 1.79 -14.73
C ASN A 195 -8.44 1.01 -14.25
N ALA A 196 -8.34 -0.31 -14.11
CA ALA A 196 -9.40 -1.16 -13.59
C ALA A 196 -9.81 -0.81 -12.14
N TRP A 197 -9.00 -0.08 -11.38
CA TRP A 197 -9.41 0.42 -10.05
C TRP A 197 -10.64 1.32 -10.11
N LYS A 198 -10.91 1.97 -11.25
CA LYS A 198 -12.07 2.86 -11.46
C LYS A 198 -13.42 2.20 -11.12
N ILE A 199 -13.54 0.87 -11.24
CA ILE A 199 -14.81 0.20 -10.95
C ILE A 199 -15.13 0.13 -9.44
N HIS A 200 -14.11 0.33 -8.59
CA HIS A 200 -14.21 0.18 -7.13
C HIS A 200 -14.68 1.45 -6.41
N THR A 201 -14.86 2.56 -7.12
CA THR A 201 -15.39 3.81 -6.56
C THR A 201 -16.62 4.33 -7.31
N SER A 202 -17.49 5.03 -6.59
CA SER A 202 -18.52 5.92 -7.13
C SER A 202 -18.13 7.42 -7.08
N GLY A 203 -17.01 7.75 -6.44
CA GLY A 203 -16.39 9.08 -6.44
C GLY A 203 -15.57 9.35 -7.72
N LYS A 204 -14.75 10.40 -7.68
CA LYS A 204 -13.84 10.74 -8.77
C LYS A 204 -12.72 9.71 -8.85
N PHE A 205 -12.30 9.42 -10.08
CA PHE A 205 -11.16 8.57 -10.36
C PHE A 205 -10.11 9.36 -11.12
N SER A 206 -8.86 9.31 -10.67
CA SER A 206 -7.71 9.92 -11.32
C SER A 206 -6.56 8.92 -11.38
N MET A 207 -5.70 9.05 -12.39
CA MET A 207 -4.58 8.16 -12.63
C MET A 207 -3.36 8.96 -13.07
N HIS A 208 -2.19 8.68 -12.47
CA HIS A 208 -0.94 9.37 -12.75
C HIS A 208 0.17 8.37 -13.08
N GLU A 209 0.87 8.63 -14.18
CA GLU A 209 2.03 7.85 -14.62
C GLU A 209 3.33 8.49 -14.13
N PHE A 210 4.27 7.64 -13.69
CA PHE A 210 5.62 7.98 -13.30
C PHE A 210 6.65 7.30 -14.22
N VAL A 211 7.86 7.86 -14.25
CA VAL A 211 9.02 7.24 -14.90
C VAL A 211 9.65 6.21 -13.96
N GLY A 212 10.19 5.13 -14.53
CA GLY A 212 10.89 4.09 -13.79
C GLY A 212 10.04 2.84 -13.53
N GLY A 213 10.48 2.04 -12.57
CA GLY A 213 9.87 0.75 -12.25
C GLY A 213 9.03 0.75 -10.97
N HIS A 214 8.82 -0.45 -10.43
CA HIS A 214 7.92 -0.70 -9.29
C HIS A 214 8.16 0.17 -8.04
N LEU A 215 9.42 0.52 -7.74
CA LEU A 215 9.80 1.34 -6.59
C LEU A 215 9.96 2.83 -6.91
N PHE A 216 9.15 3.38 -7.84
CA PHE A 216 9.14 4.81 -8.16
C PHE A 216 8.91 5.71 -6.95
N ILE A 217 8.34 5.20 -5.85
CA ILE A 217 8.29 5.89 -4.55
C ILE A 217 9.65 6.36 -4.02
N ASN A 218 10.73 5.66 -4.38
CA ASN A 218 12.07 6.02 -3.95
C ASN A 218 12.72 7.06 -4.87
N SER A 219 12.40 7.04 -6.16
CA SER A 219 12.95 7.98 -7.15
C SER A 219 12.14 9.26 -7.30
N GLU A 220 10.82 9.20 -7.11
CA GLU A 220 9.88 10.29 -7.36
C GLU A 220 8.99 10.63 -6.13
N PRO A 221 9.54 10.74 -4.89
CA PRO A 221 8.73 10.99 -3.70
C PRO A 221 8.01 12.34 -3.75
N GLU A 222 8.65 13.38 -4.32
CA GLU A 222 8.07 14.72 -4.43
C GLU A 222 6.85 14.74 -5.36
N GLY A 223 6.91 14.03 -6.50
CA GLY A 223 5.78 13.91 -7.41
C GLY A 223 4.57 13.25 -6.75
N ILE A 224 4.79 12.19 -5.96
CA ILE A 224 3.73 11.53 -5.20
C ILE A 224 3.12 12.49 -4.17
N ILE A 225 3.96 13.19 -3.39
CA ILE A 225 3.53 14.13 -2.35
C ILE A 225 2.73 15.29 -2.96
N ASN A 226 3.17 15.81 -4.12
CA ASN A 226 2.44 16.88 -4.83
C ASN A 226 1.04 16.42 -5.27
N ILE A 227 0.90 15.18 -5.75
CA ILE A 227 -0.42 14.62 -6.08
C ILE A 227 -1.29 14.52 -4.84
N ILE A 228 -0.74 14.05 -3.71
CA ILE A 228 -1.47 13.97 -2.44
C ILE A 228 -1.93 15.37 -2.01
N ASN A 229 -1.03 16.35 -1.98
CA ASN A 229 -1.34 17.73 -1.63
C ASN A 229 -2.44 18.32 -2.53
N ASN A 230 -2.39 18.09 -3.84
CA ASN A 230 -3.41 18.61 -4.76
C ASN A 230 -4.75 17.88 -4.66
N SER A 231 -4.75 16.62 -4.19
CA SER A 231 -5.96 15.81 -4.11
C SER A 231 -6.77 16.09 -2.84
N ILE A 232 -6.09 16.25 -1.70
CA ILE A 232 -6.73 16.37 -0.38
C ILE A 232 -6.31 17.61 0.42
N GLY A 233 -5.31 18.38 -0.01
CA GLY A 233 -4.94 19.62 0.65
C GLY A 233 -6.05 20.67 0.52
N GLU A 234 -6.58 21.11 1.65
CA GLU A 234 -7.48 22.27 1.69
C GLU A 234 -6.72 23.56 1.33
N ASN A 235 -7.31 24.40 0.49
CA ASN A 235 -6.81 25.77 0.21
C ASN A 235 -6.99 26.70 1.41
#